data_AF-M6YMQ7-F1
#
_entry.id   AF-M6YMQ7-F1
#
_cell.length_a   1.000
_cell.length_b   1.000
_cell.length_c   1.000
_cell.angle_alpha   90.00
_cell.angle_beta   90.00
_cell.angle_gamma   90.00
#
_symmetry.space_group_name_H-M   'P 1'
#
loop_
_entity.id
_entity.type
_entity.pdbx_description
1 polymer ?
#
loop_
_entity_poly.entity_id
_entity_poly.type
_entity_poly.pdbx_seq_one_letter_code
_entity_poly.pdbx_strand_id
1 'polypeptide(L)'
;MEIILKYLDSIIRVLSFIVLPFLCGGLVQKIRSYSQGRVGAPVFQILYDTWRMIRKKPVDGPFSGFFTEASPIIACLSGVAVWSLTSFEWGSFLLIPFLIGIMRFALLAYSVENGTSFAGMGAAREVILYVFCEPIMILVLVVFESHLVFNANFASLAFGGLFLLGTSLIILAELAKPPFDDPRTHLELTMVHEAMLLEASGSRRALFEMAQQFKTCALFLFVAKMGVYHGEFFLSRSVPTFWLDVVAVIGALFVSVCVGYIEANSTRRKWLWVPELLGLNFIFMLFLGILLKLG
;
A
#
# COMPACT_ATOMS: atom_id res chain seq x y z
N MET A 1 -10.72 14.61 31.94
CA MET A 1 -10.25 14.87 30.55
C MET A 1 -9.76 13.61 29.87
N GLU A 2 -8.92 12.79 30.52
CA GLU A 2 -8.37 11.56 29.92
C GLU A 2 -9.41 10.51 29.51
N ILE A 3 -10.47 10.30 30.31
CA ILE A 3 -11.55 9.36 29.98
C ILE A 3 -12.29 9.79 28.70
N ILE A 4 -12.61 11.09 28.57
CA ILE A 4 -13.28 11.65 27.38
C ILE A 4 -12.37 11.54 26.15
N LEU A 5 -11.07 11.84 26.31
CA LEU A 5 -10.08 11.69 25.24
C LEU A 5 -9.94 10.23 24.77
N LYS A 6 -10.03 9.25 25.68
CA LYS A 6 -9.97 7.83 25.34
C LYS A 6 -11.18 7.34 24.53
N TYR A 7 -12.38 7.82 24.86
CA TYR A 7 -13.58 7.53 24.06
C TYR A 7 -13.52 8.22 22.69
N LEU A 8 -13.06 9.47 22.63
CA LEU A 8 -12.86 10.18 21.37
C LEU A 8 -11.81 9.50 20.47
N ASP A 9 -10.71 9.02 21.05
CA ASP A 9 -9.67 8.27 20.35
C ASP A 9 -10.24 7.00 19.68
N SER A 10 -11.02 6.24 20.45
CA SER A 10 -11.68 5.03 19.93
C SER A 10 -12.64 5.34 18.77
N ILE A 11 -13.41 6.43 18.88
CA ILE A 11 -14.34 6.87 17.83
C ILE A 11 -13.58 7.29 16.58
N ILE A 12 -12.47 8.04 16.72
CA ILE A 12 -11.65 8.46 15.59
C ILE A 12 -11.05 7.25 14.89
N ARG A 13 -10.50 6.27 15.63
CA ARG A 13 -9.93 5.05 15.03
C ARG A 13 -10.96 4.25 14.24
N VAL A 14 -12.20 4.17 14.73
CA VAL A 14 -13.28 3.48 14.01
C VAL A 14 -13.72 4.27 12.77
N LEU A 15 -13.87 5.59 12.88
CA LEU A 15 -14.20 6.45 11.73
C LEU A 15 -13.10 6.42 10.68
N SER A 16 -11.84 6.49 11.11
CA SER A 16 -10.68 6.43 10.23
C SER A 16 -10.62 5.06 9.55
N PHE A 17 -10.87 3.97 10.29
CA PHE A 17 -10.91 2.61 9.73
C PHE A 17 -11.93 2.47 8.57
N ILE A 18 -13.09 3.13 8.65
CA ILE A 18 -14.12 3.04 7.60
C ILE A 18 -13.81 3.97 6.42
N VAL A 19 -13.35 5.19 6.68
CA VAL A 19 -13.31 6.26 5.67
C VAL A 19 -11.96 6.35 4.97
N LEU A 20 -10.84 6.14 5.66
CA LEU A 20 -9.49 6.33 5.11
C LEU A 20 -9.20 5.50 3.86
N PRO A 21 -9.56 4.21 3.77
CA PRO A 21 -9.21 3.38 2.62
C PRO A 21 -9.66 3.98 1.29
N PHE A 22 -10.86 4.54 1.29
CA PHE A 22 -11.47 5.17 0.13
C PHE A 22 -10.92 6.59 -0.11
N LEU A 23 -10.66 7.32 0.98
CA LEU A 23 -10.15 8.69 0.92
C LEU A 23 -8.72 8.73 0.35
N CYS A 24 -7.82 7.88 0.83
CA CYS A 24 -6.44 7.79 0.36
C CYS A 24 -6.37 7.50 -1.14
N GLY A 25 -7.08 6.46 -1.61
CA GLY A 25 -7.11 6.13 -3.04
C GLY A 25 -7.68 7.26 -3.88
N GLY A 26 -8.78 7.87 -3.44
CA GLY A 26 -9.44 8.96 -4.16
C GLY A 26 -8.59 10.22 -4.25
N LEU A 27 -7.85 10.51 -3.18
CA LEU A 27 -6.97 11.67 -3.08
C LEU A 27 -5.77 11.55 -4.01
N VAL A 28 -5.18 10.34 -4.13
CA VAL A 28 -4.16 10.03 -5.15
C VAL A 28 -4.69 10.33 -6.55
N GLN A 29 -5.88 9.85 -6.91
CA GLN A 29 -6.47 10.08 -8.23
C GLN A 29 -6.72 11.57 -8.50
N LYS A 30 -7.25 12.30 -7.51
CA LYS A 30 -7.58 13.72 -7.61
C LYS A 30 -6.33 14.58 -7.83
N ILE A 31 -5.29 14.35 -7.05
CA ILE A 31 -4.04 15.13 -7.13
C ILE A 31 -3.30 14.85 -8.42
N ARG A 32 -3.28 13.59 -8.83
CA ARG A 32 -2.75 13.20 -10.12
C ARG A 32 -3.46 13.91 -11.27
N SER A 33 -4.79 13.99 -11.27
CA SER A 33 -5.52 14.72 -12.30
C SER A 33 -5.22 16.22 -12.29
N TYR A 34 -5.15 16.84 -11.11
CA TYR A 34 -4.81 18.26 -10.99
C TYR A 34 -3.40 18.56 -11.49
N SER A 35 -2.43 17.71 -11.15
CA SER A 35 -1.05 17.86 -11.61
C SER A 35 -0.91 17.72 -13.14
N GLN A 36 -1.87 17.08 -13.80
CA GLN A 36 -1.94 16.97 -15.26
C GLN A 36 -2.81 18.08 -15.90
N GLY A 37 -3.25 19.08 -15.13
CA GLY A 37 -4.09 20.18 -15.60
C GLY A 37 -5.56 19.81 -15.82
N ARG A 38 -6.05 18.70 -15.24
CA ARG A 38 -7.45 18.24 -15.35
C ARG A 38 -8.16 18.35 -14.00
N VAL A 39 -9.48 18.56 -14.02
CA VAL A 39 -10.29 18.61 -12.78
C VAL A 39 -10.37 17.23 -12.10
N GLY A 40 -10.53 16.17 -12.90
CA GLY A 40 -10.61 14.77 -12.44
C GLY A 40 -11.82 14.43 -11.56
N ALA A 41 -11.92 13.14 -11.23
CA ALA A 41 -13.02 12.56 -10.45
C ALA A 41 -13.10 13.11 -9.01
N PRO A 42 -14.26 13.06 -8.35
CA PRO A 42 -14.36 13.38 -6.92
C PRO A 42 -13.59 12.36 -6.06
N VAL A 43 -13.18 12.75 -4.85
CA VAL A 43 -12.39 11.88 -3.96
C VAL A 43 -13.16 10.58 -3.61
N PHE A 44 -14.47 10.66 -3.42
CA PHE A 44 -15.29 9.49 -3.12
C PHE A 44 -15.69 8.66 -4.37
N GLN A 45 -15.12 8.94 -5.55
CA GLN A 45 -15.43 8.20 -6.78
C GLN A 45 -15.22 6.69 -6.63
N ILE A 46 -14.15 6.33 -5.94
CA ILE A 46 -13.78 4.93 -5.72
C ILE A 46 -14.88 4.16 -4.99
N LEU A 47 -15.52 4.77 -3.98
CA LEU A 47 -16.67 4.17 -3.29
C LEU A 47 -17.83 3.92 -4.25
N TYR A 48 -18.17 4.92 -5.07
CA TYR A 48 -19.28 4.82 -6.01
C TYR A 48 -19.02 3.73 -7.06
N ASP A 49 -17.79 3.61 -7.54
CA ASP A 49 -17.40 2.59 -8.51
C ASP A 49 -17.45 1.19 -7.91
N THR A 50 -16.86 0.99 -6.73
CA THR A 50 -16.91 -0.29 -6.02
C THR A 50 -18.36 -0.69 -5.70
N TRP A 51 -19.17 0.24 -5.20
CA TRP A 51 -20.59 0.00 -4.92
C TRP A 51 -21.40 -0.36 -6.17
N ARG A 52 -21.13 0.33 -7.29
CA ARG A 52 -21.71 0.02 -8.59
C ARG A 52 -21.32 -1.37 -9.09
N MET A 53 -20.06 -1.79 -8.88
CA MET A 53 -19.57 -3.09 -9.32
C MET A 53 -20.13 -4.24 -8.48
N ILE A 54 -20.27 -4.08 -7.16
CA ILE A 54 -20.87 -5.09 -6.26
C ILE A 54 -22.30 -5.46 -6.69
N ARG A 55 -23.06 -4.50 -7.22
CA ARG A 55 -24.43 -4.72 -7.69
C ARG A 55 -24.52 -5.49 -9.01
N LYS A 56 -23.42 -5.67 -9.72
CA LYS A 56 -23.38 -6.40 -11.00
C LYS A 56 -23.06 -7.88 -10.74
N LYS A 57 -23.74 -8.76 -11.46
CA LYS A 57 -23.41 -10.19 -11.44
C LYS A 57 -22.06 -10.43 -12.13
N PRO A 58 -21.18 -11.26 -11.55
CA PRO A 58 -19.97 -11.68 -12.25
C PRO A 58 -20.34 -12.56 -13.44
N VAL A 59 -19.52 -12.50 -14.48
CA VAL A 59 -19.57 -13.36 -15.67
C VAL A 59 -18.42 -14.35 -15.56
N ASP A 60 -18.76 -15.64 -15.65
CA ASP A 60 -17.81 -16.73 -15.62
C ASP A 60 -17.24 -17.01 -17.01
N GLY A 61 -15.93 -17.26 -17.04
CA GLY A 61 -15.24 -17.77 -18.22
C GLY A 61 -15.39 -19.29 -18.37
N PRO A 62 -14.95 -19.86 -19.51
CA PRO A 62 -15.04 -21.30 -19.76
C PRO A 62 -14.18 -22.15 -18.81
N PHE A 63 -13.16 -21.55 -18.17
CA PHE A 63 -12.25 -22.21 -17.23
C PHE A 63 -12.49 -21.77 -15.77
N SER A 64 -13.66 -21.23 -15.44
CA SER A 64 -13.97 -20.84 -14.06
C SER A 64 -13.99 -22.06 -13.13
N GLY A 65 -13.18 -22.03 -12.09
CA GLY A 65 -13.13 -23.07 -11.07
C GLY A 65 -13.18 -22.50 -9.65
N PHE A 66 -12.61 -23.23 -8.70
CA PHE A 66 -12.68 -22.90 -7.27
C PHE A 66 -12.01 -21.56 -6.94
N PHE A 67 -10.86 -21.25 -7.55
CA PHE A 67 -10.13 -20.01 -7.24
C PHE A 67 -10.84 -18.78 -7.84
N THR A 68 -11.61 -18.92 -8.91
CA THR A 68 -12.38 -17.79 -9.47
C THR A 68 -13.41 -17.22 -8.50
N GLU A 69 -13.98 -18.06 -7.64
CA GLU A 69 -14.93 -17.65 -6.61
C GLU A 69 -14.26 -17.35 -5.26
N ALA A 70 -13.30 -18.19 -4.85
CA ALA A 70 -12.66 -18.06 -3.53
C ALA A 70 -11.63 -16.92 -3.47
N SER A 71 -10.84 -16.71 -4.52
CA SER A 71 -9.73 -15.75 -4.51
C SER A 71 -10.15 -14.30 -4.26
N PRO A 72 -11.23 -13.75 -4.86
CA PRO A 72 -11.67 -12.39 -4.55
C PRO A 72 -12.01 -12.21 -3.06
N ILE A 73 -12.60 -13.23 -2.43
CA ILE A 73 -12.98 -13.21 -1.02
C ILE A 73 -11.72 -13.25 -0.15
N ILE A 74 -10.78 -14.16 -0.44
CA ILE A 74 -9.51 -14.29 0.28
C ILE A 74 -8.68 -13.00 0.17
N ALA A 75 -8.60 -12.40 -1.03
CA ALA A 75 -7.92 -11.13 -1.25
C ALA A 75 -8.56 -9.99 -0.43
N CYS A 76 -9.88 -9.91 -0.41
CA CYS A 76 -10.59 -8.88 0.36
C CYS A 76 -10.38 -9.07 1.88
N LEU A 77 -10.54 -10.29 2.39
CA LEU A 77 -10.35 -10.59 3.82
C LEU A 77 -8.92 -10.34 4.29
N SER A 78 -7.93 -10.75 3.48
CA SER A 78 -6.51 -10.46 3.77
C SER A 78 -6.22 -8.95 3.73
N GLY A 79 -6.77 -8.21 2.76
CA GLY A 79 -6.68 -6.74 2.73
C GLY A 79 -7.27 -6.09 3.97
N VAL A 80 -8.46 -6.52 4.41
CA VAL A 80 -9.08 -6.05 5.67
C VAL A 80 -8.22 -6.38 6.89
N ALA A 81 -7.60 -7.57 6.93
CA ALA A 81 -6.70 -7.96 8.01
C ALA A 81 -5.45 -7.06 8.08
N VAL A 82 -4.83 -6.75 6.93
CA VAL A 82 -3.69 -5.80 6.84
C VAL A 82 -4.10 -4.41 7.31
N TRP A 83 -5.28 -3.93 6.90
CA TRP A 83 -5.80 -2.62 7.31
C TRP A 83 -6.13 -2.56 8.81
N SER A 84 -6.72 -3.63 9.35
CA SER A 84 -7.02 -3.77 10.77
C SER A 84 -5.75 -3.78 11.61
N LEU A 85 -4.74 -4.56 11.19
CA LEU A 85 -3.45 -4.63 11.87
C LEU A 85 -2.77 -3.26 11.91
N THR A 86 -2.73 -2.54 10.78
CA THR A 86 -2.11 -1.21 10.72
C THR A 86 -2.89 -0.13 11.46
N SER A 87 -4.22 -0.23 11.53
CA SER A 87 -5.06 0.75 12.21
C SER A 87 -5.08 0.57 13.73
N PHE A 88 -5.29 -0.66 14.19
CA PHE A 88 -5.50 -0.97 15.61
C PHE A 88 -4.26 -1.53 16.32
N GLU A 89 -3.22 -1.91 15.59
CA GLU A 89 -1.94 -2.38 16.15
C GLU A 89 -2.09 -3.54 17.14
N TRP A 90 -3.02 -4.47 16.87
CA TRP A 90 -3.30 -5.60 17.74
C TRP A 90 -2.20 -6.69 17.74
N GLY A 91 -1.21 -6.57 16.86
CA GLY A 91 -0.09 -7.50 16.72
C GLY A 91 1.12 -6.83 16.06
N SER A 92 2.21 -7.59 15.88
CA SER A 92 3.43 -7.07 15.26
C SER A 92 3.22 -6.72 13.78
N PHE A 93 3.83 -5.62 13.35
CA PHE A 93 3.83 -5.19 11.96
C PHE A 93 4.58 -6.18 11.05
N LEU A 94 5.40 -7.07 11.61
CA LEU A 94 6.08 -8.15 10.88
C LEU A 94 5.09 -9.15 10.25
N LEU A 95 3.81 -9.14 10.65
CA LEU A 95 2.76 -9.95 10.02
C LEU A 95 2.28 -9.36 8.67
N ILE A 96 2.56 -8.09 8.37
CA ILE A 96 2.09 -7.41 7.15
C ILE A 96 2.54 -8.12 5.86
N PRO A 97 3.83 -8.46 5.67
CA PRO A 97 4.29 -9.10 4.44
C PRO A 97 3.60 -10.45 4.20
N PHE A 98 3.34 -11.21 5.26
CA PHE A 98 2.65 -12.50 5.17
C PHE A 98 1.19 -12.35 4.76
N LEU A 99 0.47 -11.39 5.33
CA LEU A 99 -0.92 -11.11 4.96
C LEU A 99 -1.03 -10.58 3.52
N ILE A 100 -0.10 -9.72 3.11
CA ILE A 100 0.03 -9.30 1.71
C ILE A 100 0.37 -10.50 0.82
N GLY A 101 1.22 -11.43 1.28
CA GLY A 101 1.53 -12.68 0.59
C GLY A 101 0.30 -13.53 0.30
N ILE A 102 -0.63 -13.65 1.25
CA ILE A 102 -1.92 -14.33 1.05
C ILE A 102 -2.76 -13.60 0.00
N MET A 103 -2.84 -12.27 0.08
CA MET A 103 -3.56 -11.45 -0.91
C MET A 103 -3.01 -11.67 -2.33
N ARG A 104 -1.67 -11.69 -2.48
CA ARG A 104 -0.96 -11.92 -3.74
C ARG A 104 -1.21 -13.32 -4.28
N PHE A 105 -1.14 -14.32 -3.41
CA PHE A 105 -1.41 -15.70 -3.79
C PHE A 105 -2.84 -15.85 -4.34
N ALA A 106 -3.82 -15.23 -3.70
CA ALA A 106 -5.20 -15.22 -4.19
C ALA A 106 -5.31 -14.56 -5.58
N LEU A 107 -4.67 -13.39 -5.77
CA LEU A 107 -4.64 -12.70 -7.06
C LEU A 107 -3.99 -13.57 -8.16
N LEU A 108 -2.87 -14.22 -7.84
CA LEU A 108 -2.15 -15.13 -8.75
C LEU A 108 -2.98 -16.35 -9.11
N ALA A 109 -3.58 -17.01 -8.12
CA ALA A 109 -4.46 -18.16 -8.35
C ALA A 109 -5.64 -17.80 -9.26
N TYR A 110 -6.26 -16.64 -9.04
CA TYR A 110 -7.33 -16.12 -9.89
C TYR A 110 -6.87 -15.93 -11.35
N SER A 111 -5.72 -15.28 -11.53
CA SER A 111 -5.18 -14.98 -12.86
C SER A 111 -4.84 -16.24 -13.67
N VAL A 112 -4.28 -17.27 -13.03
CA VAL A 112 -3.82 -18.48 -13.72
C VAL A 112 -4.98 -19.43 -14.06
N GLU A 113 -5.99 -19.54 -13.19
CA GLU A 113 -7.12 -20.45 -13.40
C GLU A 113 -7.97 -20.06 -14.62
N ASN A 114 -8.11 -18.76 -14.87
CA ASN A 114 -8.83 -18.24 -16.03
C ASN A 114 -8.21 -18.64 -17.38
N GLY A 115 -6.92 -18.99 -17.42
CA GLY A 115 -6.29 -19.67 -18.55
C GLY A 115 -6.00 -18.79 -19.77
N THR A 116 -6.08 -17.45 -19.68
CA THR A 116 -5.67 -16.57 -20.78
C THR A 116 -4.17 -16.30 -20.82
N SER A 117 -3.66 -16.07 -22.02
CA SER A 117 -2.24 -15.76 -22.26
C SER A 117 -1.79 -14.49 -21.54
N PHE A 118 -2.67 -13.48 -21.45
CA PHE A 118 -2.36 -12.21 -20.78
C PHE A 118 -2.27 -12.34 -19.27
N ALA A 119 -3.19 -13.08 -18.66
CA ALA A 119 -3.20 -13.27 -17.22
C ALA A 119 -1.93 -14.00 -16.75
N GLY A 120 -1.49 -15.02 -17.48
CA GLY A 120 -0.22 -15.72 -17.20
C GLY A 120 1.02 -14.85 -17.38
N MET A 121 1.08 -14.01 -18.43
CA MET A 121 2.20 -13.07 -18.62
C MET A 121 2.25 -11.98 -17.53
N GLY A 122 1.09 -11.46 -17.11
CA GLY A 122 0.97 -10.50 -16.02
C GLY A 122 1.43 -11.09 -14.69
N ALA A 123 0.92 -12.28 -14.36
CA ALA A 123 1.27 -13.03 -13.17
C ALA A 123 2.78 -13.27 -13.04
N ALA A 124 3.43 -13.73 -14.12
CA ALA A 124 4.87 -13.98 -14.10
C ALA A 124 5.69 -12.71 -13.80
N ARG A 125 5.28 -11.57 -14.36
CA ARG A 125 5.93 -10.28 -14.09
C ARG A 125 5.68 -9.81 -12.67
N GLU A 126 4.46 -9.96 -12.16
CA GLU A 126 4.13 -9.51 -10.81
C GLU A 126 4.84 -10.34 -9.73
N VAL A 127 4.97 -11.66 -9.92
CA VAL A 127 5.76 -12.54 -9.03
C VAL A 127 7.21 -12.08 -8.91
N ILE A 128 7.84 -11.64 -10.01
CA ILE A 128 9.23 -11.14 -9.96
C ILE A 128 9.32 -9.91 -9.05
N LEU A 129 8.40 -8.95 -9.18
CA LEU A 129 8.37 -7.77 -8.29
C LEU A 129 8.21 -8.19 -6.83
N TYR A 130 7.35 -9.16 -6.58
CA TYR A 130 7.04 -9.63 -5.24
C TYR A 130 8.23 -10.29 -4.55
N VAL A 131 8.95 -11.16 -5.25
CA VAL A 131 10.16 -11.83 -4.75
C VAL A 131 11.23 -10.82 -4.35
N PHE A 132 11.35 -9.71 -5.09
CA PHE A 132 12.31 -8.65 -4.74
C PHE A 132 11.80 -7.70 -3.66
N CYS A 133 10.50 -7.39 -3.59
CA CYS A 133 9.96 -6.43 -2.63
C CYS A 133 9.84 -7.00 -1.20
N GLU A 134 9.46 -8.27 -1.07
CA GLU A 134 9.21 -8.91 0.22
C GLU A 134 10.40 -8.87 1.20
N PRO A 135 11.64 -9.26 0.83
CA PRO A 135 12.78 -9.23 1.75
C PRO A 135 13.11 -7.80 2.21
N ILE A 136 12.92 -6.79 1.34
CA ILE A 136 13.17 -5.40 1.70
C ILE A 136 12.10 -4.89 2.68
N MET A 137 10.83 -5.26 2.46
CA MET A 137 9.73 -4.93 3.37
C MET A 137 9.96 -5.52 4.76
N ILE A 138 10.42 -6.77 4.84
CA ILE A 138 10.77 -7.42 6.12
C ILE A 138 11.91 -6.66 6.82
N LEU A 139 12.97 -6.28 6.08
CA LEU A 139 14.10 -5.53 6.65
C LEU A 139 13.64 -4.21 7.27
N VAL A 140 12.80 -3.46 6.54
CA VAL A 140 12.21 -2.20 7.03
C VAL A 140 11.44 -2.40 8.32
N LEU A 141 10.62 -3.46 8.38
CA LEU A 141 9.79 -3.77 9.54
C LEU A 141 10.62 -4.20 10.75
N VAL A 142 11.71 -4.95 10.54
CA VAL A 142 12.63 -5.34 11.63
C VAL A 142 13.30 -4.11 12.25
N VAL A 143 13.71 -3.13 11.43
CA VAL A 143 14.29 -1.87 11.93
C VAL A 143 13.23 -1.06 12.67
N PHE A 144 11.99 -1.01 12.16
CA PHE A 144 10.89 -0.31 12.82
C PHE A 144 10.54 -0.90 14.20
N GLU A 145 10.51 -2.24 14.33
CA GLU A 145 10.25 -2.94 15.60
C GLU A 145 11.40 -2.83 16.61
N SER A 146 12.59 -2.40 16.17
CA SER A 146 13.71 -2.15 17.09
C SER A 146 13.59 -0.86 17.92
N HIS A 147 12.50 -0.09 17.73
CA HIS A 147 12.16 1.13 18.49
C HIS A 147 13.29 2.17 18.56
N LEU A 148 14.05 2.33 17.48
CA LEU A 148 15.13 3.31 17.42
C LEU A 148 14.54 4.73 17.41
N VAL A 149 14.94 5.56 18.37
CA VAL A 149 14.50 6.96 18.43
C VAL A 149 15.54 7.82 17.73
N PHE A 150 15.12 8.61 16.74
CA PHE A 150 16.02 9.52 16.05
C PHE A 150 16.25 10.77 16.88
N ASN A 151 17.46 10.90 17.44
CA ASN A 151 17.85 12.13 18.11
C ASN A 151 17.66 13.36 17.21
N ALA A 152 17.34 14.53 17.77
CA ALA A 152 17.20 15.80 17.05
C ALA A 152 18.54 16.38 16.54
N ASN A 153 19.53 15.52 16.29
CA ASN A 153 20.78 15.86 15.63
C ASN A 153 20.58 15.85 14.11
N PHE A 154 21.34 16.70 13.41
CA PHE A 154 21.27 16.78 11.95
C PHE A 154 21.59 15.45 11.26
N ALA A 155 22.57 14.70 11.78
CA ALA A 155 22.98 13.41 11.23
C ALA A 155 21.87 12.35 11.34
N SER A 156 21.25 12.19 12.51
CA SER A 156 20.15 11.24 12.73
C SER A 156 18.90 11.60 11.93
N LEU A 157 18.57 12.89 11.79
CA LEU A 157 17.50 13.34 10.91
C LEU A 157 17.78 13.02 9.44
N ALA A 158 19.03 13.19 8.98
CA ALA A 158 19.43 12.84 7.63
C ALA A 158 19.32 11.32 7.39
N PHE A 159 19.77 10.49 8.33
CA PHE A 159 19.62 9.03 8.25
C PHE A 159 18.14 8.60 8.25
N GLY A 160 17.32 9.17 9.13
CA GLY A 160 15.88 8.92 9.18
C GLY A 160 15.17 9.33 7.88
N GLY A 161 15.54 10.47 7.29
CA GLY A 161 15.03 10.92 5.99
C GLY A 161 15.42 9.98 4.84
N LEU A 162 16.67 9.52 4.81
CA LEU A 162 17.13 8.54 3.82
C LEU A 162 16.43 7.18 3.97
N PHE A 163 16.20 6.73 5.22
CA PHE A 163 15.44 5.52 5.48
C PHE A 163 13.98 5.66 5.01
N LEU A 164 13.33 6.77 5.34
CA LEU A 164 11.98 7.11 4.84
C LEU A 164 11.92 7.09 3.31
N LEU A 165 12.92 7.66 2.63
CA LEU A 165 12.99 7.59 1.16
C LEU A 165 13.08 6.15 0.65
N GLY A 166 13.96 5.33 1.22
CA GLY A 166 14.06 3.91 0.85
C GLY A 166 12.77 3.13 1.09
N THR A 167 12.09 3.37 2.22
CA THR A 167 10.77 2.77 2.50
C THR A 167 9.69 3.21 1.51
N SER A 168 9.68 4.49 1.14
CA SER A 168 8.71 5.02 0.16
C SER A 168 8.88 4.37 -1.22
N LEU A 169 10.12 4.09 -1.64
CA LEU A 169 10.40 3.38 -2.89
C LEU A 169 9.87 1.94 -2.88
N ILE A 170 10.05 1.22 -1.77
CA ILE A 170 9.53 -0.16 -1.62
C ILE A 170 8.01 -0.14 -1.68
N ILE A 171 7.37 0.82 -1.02
CA ILE A 171 5.91 0.91 -0.98
C ILE A 171 5.34 1.28 -2.35
N LEU A 172 6.02 2.11 -3.13
CA LEU A 172 5.64 2.35 -4.53
C LEU A 172 5.74 1.08 -5.38
N ALA A 173 6.78 0.26 -5.18
CA ALA A 173 6.94 -1.02 -5.87
C ALA A 173 5.86 -2.02 -5.44
N GLU A 174 5.58 -2.10 -4.14
CA GLU A 174 4.58 -2.97 -3.51
C GLU A 174 3.16 -2.66 -4.00
N LEU A 175 2.89 -1.38 -4.29
CA LEU A 175 1.61 -0.91 -4.82
C LEU A 175 1.54 -0.92 -6.35
N ALA A 176 2.58 -1.41 -7.03
CA ALA A 176 2.70 -1.40 -8.48
C ALA A 176 2.43 0.00 -9.08
N LYS A 177 2.94 1.04 -8.43
CA LYS A 177 2.80 2.45 -8.86
C LYS A 177 4.04 2.91 -9.64
N PRO A 178 3.92 3.94 -10.50
CA PRO A 178 5.06 4.53 -11.19
C PRO A 178 6.16 4.93 -10.19
N PRO A 179 7.45 4.64 -10.45
CA PRO A 179 8.05 4.25 -11.74
C PRO A 179 8.05 2.75 -12.08
N PHE A 180 7.52 1.88 -11.22
CA PHE A 180 7.64 0.43 -11.35
C PHE A 180 6.64 -0.16 -12.34
N ASP A 181 5.36 0.15 -12.16
CA ASP A 181 4.30 -0.20 -13.10
C ASP A 181 3.27 0.93 -13.21
N ASP A 182 2.44 0.91 -14.25
CA ASP A 182 1.31 1.84 -14.37
C ASP A 182 0.00 1.07 -14.62
N PRO A 183 -0.87 0.91 -13.61
CA PRO A 183 -2.11 0.14 -13.73
C PRO A 183 -3.13 0.79 -14.67
N ARG A 184 -2.87 2.02 -15.15
CA ARG A 184 -3.72 2.71 -16.14
C ARG A 184 -3.47 2.25 -17.57
N THR A 185 -2.36 1.56 -17.82
CA THR A 185 -2.04 1.16 -19.18
C THR A 185 -2.98 0.03 -19.58
N HIS A 186 -3.86 0.28 -20.56
CA HIS A 186 -4.73 -0.74 -21.14
C HIS A 186 -4.09 -1.43 -22.37
N LEU A 187 -2.81 -1.18 -22.60
CA LEU A 187 -2.06 -1.82 -23.67
C LEU A 187 -1.68 -3.24 -23.21
N GLU A 188 -2.26 -4.22 -23.87
CA GLU A 188 -2.25 -5.65 -23.52
C GLU A 188 -0.86 -6.22 -23.24
N LEU A 189 0.16 -5.76 -23.98
CA LEU A 189 1.55 -6.23 -23.86
C LEU A 189 2.32 -5.61 -22.68
N THR A 190 1.83 -4.50 -22.15
CA THR A 190 2.50 -3.74 -21.09
C THR A 190 1.84 -3.86 -19.73
N MET A 191 0.62 -4.40 -19.66
CA MET A 191 -0.08 -4.63 -18.41
C MET A 191 0.66 -5.65 -17.55
N VAL A 192 0.83 -5.35 -16.26
CA VAL A 192 1.29 -6.31 -15.25
C VAL A 192 0.13 -6.55 -14.27
N HIS A 193 -0.21 -5.55 -13.46
CA HIS A 193 -1.25 -5.70 -12.45
C HIS A 193 -2.67 -5.80 -13.04
N GLU A 194 -3.01 -4.93 -14.01
CA GLU A 194 -4.34 -4.96 -14.62
C GLU A 194 -4.56 -6.26 -15.42
N ALA A 195 -3.49 -6.85 -15.99
CA ALA A 195 -3.57 -8.09 -16.75
C ALA A 195 -4.10 -9.27 -15.92
N MET A 196 -3.80 -9.30 -14.63
CA MET A 196 -4.29 -10.34 -13.72
C MET A 196 -5.78 -10.20 -13.38
N LEU A 197 -6.33 -8.99 -13.54
CA LEU A 197 -7.72 -8.64 -13.20
C LEU A 197 -8.62 -8.48 -14.43
N LEU A 198 -8.11 -8.64 -15.66
CA LEU A 198 -8.86 -8.41 -16.89
C LEU A 198 -10.16 -9.23 -17.00
N GLU A 199 -10.12 -10.46 -16.51
CA GLU A 199 -11.27 -11.37 -16.55
C GLU A 199 -12.20 -11.21 -15.34
N ALA A 200 -11.77 -10.43 -14.33
CA ALA A 200 -12.60 -10.13 -13.18
C ALA A 200 -13.74 -9.20 -13.58
N SER A 201 -14.96 -9.66 -13.32
CA SER A 201 -16.18 -8.93 -13.66
C SER A 201 -17.13 -8.84 -12.47
N GLY A 202 -17.99 -7.82 -12.49
CA GLY A 202 -19.01 -7.56 -11.47
C GLY A 202 -18.46 -7.48 -10.05
N SER A 203 -19.09 -8.21 -9.13
CA SER A 203 -18.72 -8.23 -7.72
C SER A 203 -17.31 -8.73 -7.43
N ARG A 204 -16.76 -9.64 -8.24
CA ARG A 204 -15.41 -10.19 -8.04
C ARG A 204 -14.33 -9.12 -8.24
N ARG A 205 -14.46 -8.32 -9.30
CA ARG A 205 -13.59 -7.17 -9.53
C ARG A 205 -13.65 -6.17 -8.38
N ALA A 206 -14.86 -5.91 -7.87
CA ALA A 206 -15.05 -5.00 -6.75
C ALA A 206 -14.29 -5.43 -5.49
N LEU A 207 -14.28 -6.74 -5.18
CA LEU A 207 -13.56 -7.29 -4.04
C LEU A 207 -12.04 -7.14 -4.18
N PHE A 208 -11.49 -7.36 -5.39
CA PHE A 208 -10.07 -7.09 -5.65
C PHE A 208 -9.72 -5.60 -5.54
N GLU A 209 -10.56 -4.72 -6.08
CA GLU A 209 -10.37 -3.27 -5.94
C GLU A 209 -10.44 -2.82 -4.47
N MET A 210 -11.33 -3.39 -3.67
CA MET A 210 -11.37 -3.16 -2.21
C MET A 210 -10.10 -3.64 -1.53
N ALA A 211 -9.64 -4.85 -1.84
CA ALA A 211 -8.40 -5.39 -1.29
C ALA A 211 -7.21 -4.47 -1.57
N GLN A 212 -7.10 -3.96 -2.81
CA GLN A 212 -6.04 -3.03 -3.20
C GLN A 212 -6.17 -1.69 -2.46
N GLN A 213 -7.37 -1.17 -2.25
CA GLN A 213 -7.59 0.05 -1.46
C GLN A 213 -7.13 -0.14 -0.01
N PHE A 214 -7.52 -1.24 0.64
CA PHE A 214 -7.06 -1.56 1.99
C PHE A 214 -5.54 -1.67 2.06
N LYS A 215 -4.91 -2.34 1.09
CA LYS A 215 -3.44 -2.43 0.98
C LYS A 215 -2.79 -1.05 0.84
N THR A 216 -3.28 -0.21 -0.08
CA THR A 216 -2.73 1.15 -0.29
C THR A 216 -2.81 1.99 0.97
N CYS A 217 -3.94 1.95 1.65
CA CYS A 217 -4.18 2.74 2.84
C CYS A 217 -3.34 2.26 4.02
N ALA A 218 -3.24 0.94 4.22
CA ALA A 218 -2.41 0.36 5.25
C ALA A 218 -0.93 0.75 5.10
N LEU A 219 -0.40 0.71 3.89
CA LEU A 219 1.00 1.08 3.63
C LEU A 219 1.24 2.58 3.80
N PHE A 220 0.29 3.45 3.40
CA PHE A 220 0.43 4.90 3.64
C PHE A 220 0.36 5.25 5.12
N LEU A 221 -0.54 4.60 5.87
CA LEU A 221 -0.62 4.77 7.32
C LEU A 221 0.65 4.25 8.00
N PHE A 222 1.21 3.13 7.53
CA PHE A 222 2.48 2.59 8.03
C PHE A 222 3.63 3.59 7.88
N VAL A 223 3.79 4.23 6.70
CA VAL A 223 4.82 5.27 6.50
C VAL A 223 4.62 6.45 7.44
N ALA A 224 3.37 6.89 7.58
CA ALA A 224 3.04 7.99 8.48
C ALA A 224 3.39 7.65 9.93
N LYS A 225 3.02 6.45 10.41
CA LYS A 225 3.35 5.95 11.75
C LYS A 225 4.85 5.81 11.96
N MET A 226 5.61 5.39 10.94
CA MET A 226 7.06 5.36 11.00
C MET A 226 7.67 6.73 11.24
N GLY A 227 7.19 7.76 10.54
CA GLY A 227 7.63 9.15 10.76
C GLY A 227 7.24 9.70 12.13
N VAL A 228 6.06 9.34 12.66
CA VAL A 228 5.57 9.84 13.95
C VAL A 228 6.26 9.15 15.13
N TYR A 229 6.36 7.83 15.13
CA TYR A 229 6.87 7.07 16.27
C TYR A 229 8.38 7.17 16.45
N HIS A 230 9.14 7.45 15.39
CA HIS A 230 10.60 7.57 15.50
C HIS A 230 11.07 9.03 15.62
N GLY A 231 10.16 10.00 15.48
CA GLY A 231 10.47 11.42 15.62
C GLY A 231 10.51 11.86 17.08
N GLU A 232 11.68 12.27 17.58
CA GLU A 232 11.84 12.79 18.96
C GLU A 232 10.86 13.90 19.34
N PHE A 233 10.46 14.73 18.38
CA PHE A 233 9.54 15.84 18.60
C PHE A 233 8.20 15.40 19.20
N PHE A 234 7.74 14.19 18.85
CA PHE A 234 6.48 13.63 19.34
C PHE A 234 6.63 12.82 20.63
N LEU A 235 7.84 12.28 20.89
CA LEU A 235 8.14 11.46 22.06
C LEU A 235 8.61 12.27 23.28
N SER A 236 9.34 13.39 23.08
CA SER A 236 9.91 14.16 24.20
C SER A 236 8.88 14.99 24.95
N ARG A 237 7.76 15.32 24.28
CA ARG A 237 6.59 15.92 24.89
C ARG A 237 5.64 14.78 25.20
N SER A 238 5.09 14.69 26.42
CA SER A 238 4.08 13.69 26.80
C SER A 238 2.76 13.94 26.05
N VAL A 239 2.77 13.75 24.74
CA VAL A 239 1.64 14.00 23.86
C VAL A 239 0.60 12.90 24.12
N PRO A 240 -0.67 13.24 24.38
CA PRO A 240 -1.72 12.24 24.52
C PRO A 240 -1.80 11.38 23.25
N THR A 241 -2.03 10.07 23.40
CA THR A 241 -2.15 9.10 22.29
C THR A 241 -3.09 9.58 21.17
N PHE A 242 -4.16 10.27 21.55
CA PHE A 242 -5.10 10.93 20.65
C PHE A 242 -4.42 11.79 19.57
N TRP A 243 -3.46 12.63 19.95
CA TRP A 243 -2.81 13.55 19.01
C TRP A 243 -1.84 12.80 18.08
N LEU A 244 -1.23 11.71 18.54
CA LEU A 244 -0.39 10.86 17.70
C LEU A 244 -1.20 10.21 16.59
N ASP A 245 -2.39 9.71 16.91
CA ASP A 245 -3.28 9.08 15.93
C ASP A 245 -3.80 10.10 14.91
N VAL A 246 -4.20 11.29 15.36
CA VAL A 246 -4.61 12.39 14.46
C VAL A 246 -3.46 12.77 13.51
N VAL A 247 -2.25 12.90 14.02
CA VAL A 247 -1.06 13.21 13.20
C VAL A 247 -0.76 12.08 12.22
N ALA A 248 -0.89 10.81 12.63
CA ALA A 248 -0.70 9.67 11.74
C ALA A 248 -1.72 9.65 10.59
N VAL A 249 -2.99 9.96 10.87
CA VAL A 249 -4.05 10.07 9.85
C VAL A 249 -3.76 11.21 8.87
N ILE A 250 -3.38 12.38 9.39
CA ILE A 250 -2.99 13.52 8.55
C ILE A 250 -1.75 13.18 7.71
N GLY A 251 -0.78 12.48 8.32
CA GLY A 251 0.41 11.99 7.64
C GLY A 251 0.08 11.02 6.51
N ALA A 252 -0.86 10.10 6.70
CA ALA A 252 -1.31 9.18 5.65
C ALA A 252 -1.95 9.94 4.47
N LEU A 253 -2.74 10.97 4.74
CA LEU A 253 -3.27 11.86 3.71
C LEU A 253 -2.16 12.61 2.98
N PHE A 254 -1.17 13.13 3.71
CA PHE A 254 -0.01 13.78 3.11
C PHE A 254 0.80 12.82 2.22
N VAL A 255 1.03 11.57 2.66
CA VAL A 255 1.69 10.54 1.83
C VAL A 255 0.87 10.29 0.56
N SER A 256 -0.46 10.23 0.64
CA SER A 256 -1.29 10.07 -0.55
C SER A 256 -1.22 11.26 -1.52
N VAL A 257 -1.04 12.49 -1.02
CA VAL A 257 -0.73 13.68 -1.84
C VAL A 257 0.59 13.50 -2.58
N CYS A 258 1.65 13.16 -1.85
CA CYS A 258 2.99 12.98 -2.39
C CYS A 258 3.02 11.88 -3.46
N VAL A 259 2.36 10.75 -3.20
CA VAL A 259 2.25 9.65 -4.16
C VAL A 259 1.48 10.07 -5.40
N GLY A 260 0.36 10.80 -5.25
CA GLY A 260 -0.38 11.34 -6.40
C GLY A 260 0.44 12.31 -7.26
N TYR A 261 1.29 13.12 -6.64
CA TYR A 261 2.23 14.01 -7.35
C TYR A 261 3.36 13.24 -8.05
N ILE A 262 3.93 12.23 -7.38
CA ILE A 262 4.94 11.35 -7.97
C ILE A 262 4.34 10.60 -9.17
N GLU A 263 3.12 10.08 -9.07
CA GLU A 263 2.43 9.41 -10.19
C GLU A 263 2.20 10.30 -11.41
N ALA A 264 2.11 11.61 -11.22
CA ALA A 264 1.89 12.56 -12.30
C ALA A 264 3.20 12.94 -13.02
N ASN A 265 4.30 13.02 -12.28
CA ASN A 265 5.61 13.46 -12.79
C ASN A 265 6.57 12.31 -13.11
N SER A 266 6.27 11.09 -12.64
CA SER A 266 7.10 9.91 -12.85
C SER A 266 6.75 9.22 -14.16
N THR A 267 7.78 8.71 -14.83
CA THR A 267 7.64 7.88 -16.03
C THR A 267 7.88 6.43 -15.69
N ARG A 268 7.21 5.54 -16.45
CA ARG A 268 7.43 4.10 -16.32
C ARG A 268 8.85 3.74 -16.73
N ARG A 269 9.58 3.04 -15.87
CA ARG A 269 10.92 2.53 -16.17
C ARG A 269 10.86 1.26 -17.02
N LYS A 270 11.95 0.97 -17.73
CA LYS A 270 12.10 -0.29 -18.45
C LYS A 270 12.10 -1.45 -17.45
N TRP A 271 11.39 -2.52 -17.78
CA TRP A 271 11.24 -3.70 -16.92
C TRP A 271 12.59 -4.30 -16.47
N LEU A 272 13.59 -4.28 -17.36
CA LEU A 272 14.95 -4.76 -17.08
C LEU A 272 15.62 -4.04 -15.89
N TRP A 273 15.30 -2.76 -15.67
CA TRP A 273 15.91 -1.96 -14.61
C TRP A 273 15.18 -2.07 -13.27
N VAL A 274 14.01 -2.70 -13.25
CA VAL A 274 13.21 -2.80 -12.03
C VAL A 274 13.86 -3.72 -11.00
N PRO A 275 14.30 -4.95 -11.35
CA PRO A 275 15.06 -5.79 -10.43
C PRO A 275 16.34 -5.14 -9.93
N GLU A 276 17.07 -4.45 -10.82
CA GLU A 276 18.32 -3.74 -10.48
C GLU A 276 18.07 -2.64 -9.45
N LEU A 277 17.02 -1.83 -9.63
CA LEU A 277 16.65 -0.76 -8.70
C LEU A 277 16.22 -1.30 -7.34
N LEU A 278 15.42 -2.39 -7.32
CA LEU A 278 15.01 -3.03 -6.08
C LEU A 278 16.20 -3.68 -5.35
N GLY A 279 17.13 -4.30 -6.09
CA GLY A 279 18.37 -4.85 -5.52
C GLY A 279 19.27 -3.77 -4.91
N LEU A 280 19.43 -2.63 -5.59
CA LEU A 280 20.14 -1.48 -5.04
C LEU A 280 19.46 -0.93 -3.78
N ASN A 281 18.13 -0.84 -3.79
CA ASN A 281 17.38 -0.40 -2.62
C ASN A 281 17.52 -1.38 -1.45
N PHE A 282 17.56 -2.69 -1.71
CA PHE A 282 17.82 -3.70 -0.68
C PHE A 282 19.17 -3.48 0.00
N ILE A 283 20.24 -3.33 -0.78
CA ILE A 283 21.60 -3.07 -0.26
C ILE A 283 21.64 -1.76 0.52
N PHE A 284 21.00 -0.71 -0.02
CA PHE A 284 20.91 0.60 0.62
C PHE A 284 20.22 0.51 1.99
N MET A 285 19.07 -0.16 2.07
CA MET A 285 18.32 -0.32 3.31
C MET A 285 19.04 -1.21 4.32
N LEU A 286 19.75 -2.24 3.86
CA LEU A 286 20.57 -3.09 4.72
C LEU A 286 21.71 -2.27 5.37
N PHE A 287 22.44 -1.50 4.56
CA PHE A 287 23.53 -0.67 5.08
C PHE A 287 23.02 0.39 6.06
N LEU A 288 21.93 1.07 5.71
CA LEU A 288 21.33 2.11 6.55
C LEU A 288 20.77 1.51 7.86
N GLY A 289 20.11 0.36 7.79
CA GLY A 289 19.62 -0.35 8.98
C GLY A 289 20.73 -0.78 9.93
N ILE A 290 21.89 -1.22 9.41
CA ILE A 290 23.06 -1.54 10.24
C ILE A 290 23.64 -0.28 10.89
N LEU A 291 23.80 0.81 10.13
CA LEU A 291 24.31 2.07 10.67
C LEU A 291 23.43 2.63 11.78
N LEU A 292 22.11 2.55 11.63
CA LEU A 292 21.16 3.00 12.65
C LEU A 292 21.19 2.17 13.92
N LYS A 293 21.59 0.90 13.83
CA LYS A 293 21.73 0.05 15.01
C LYS A 293 23.07 0.26 15.73
N LEU A 294 24.11 0.68 15.00
CA LEU A 294 25.47 0.86 15.52
C LEU A 294 25.74 2.27 16.07
N GLY A 295 25.01 3.29 15.59
CA GLY A 295 25.12 4.68 16.06
C GLY A 295 24.17 4.97 17.21
#